data_AF-A0A7Y4HWV5-F1
#
_entry.id   AF-A0A7Y4HWV5-F1
#
_cell.length_a   1.000
_cell.length_b   1.000
_cell.length_c   1.000
_cell.angle_alpha   90.00
_cell.angle_beta   90.00
_cell.angle_gamma   90.00
#
_symmetry.space_group_name_H-M   'P 1'
#
loop_
_entity.id
_entity.type
_entity.pdbx_description
1 polymer ?
#
loop_
_entity_poly.entity_id
_entity_poly.type
_entity_poly.pdbx_seq_one_letter_code
_entity_poly.pdbx_strand_id
1 'polypeptide(L)'
;VKVTGEGHIIVKGGLDVINERERLGLRVLIKNAGLTLETINETDVGFNIAPRLNAVGRLANANLAVELLLSDDDLEAQKIADQIEDLNNKR
;
A
#
# COMPACT_ATOMS: atom_id res chain seq x y z
N VAL A 1 14.65 -6.42 7.94
CA VAL A 1 14.43 -7.88 7.94
C VAL A 1 15.24 -8.48 6.80
N LYS A 2 16.01 -9.55 7.02
CA LYS A 2 16.67 -10.26 5.91
C LYS A 2 15.63 -11.15 5.23
N VAL A 3 15.46 -10.99 3.91
CA VAL A 3 14.60 -11.86 3.09
C VAL A 3 15.42 -13.10 2.74
N THR A 4 15.44 -14.09 3.63
CA THR A 4 16.14 -15.37 3.42
C THR A 4 15.21 -16.53 3.77
N GLY A 5 15.33 -17.66 3.06
CA GLY A 5 14.52 -18.85 3.32
C GLY A 5 13.03 -18.55 3.25
N GLU A 6 12.33 -18.77 4.36
CA GLU A 6 10.87 -18.57 4.49
C GLU A 6 10.41 -17.15 4.16
N GLY A 7 11.22 -16.13 4.49
CA GLY A 7 10.90 -14.74 4.18
C GLY A 7 10.79 -14.49 2.67
N HIS A 8 11.58 -15.19 1.85
CA HIS A 8 11.49 -15.07 0.40
C HIS A 8 10.19 -15.66 -0.14
N ILE A 9 9.76 -16.81 0.40
CA ILE A 9 8.53 -17.48 -0.04
C ILE A 9 7.32 -16.60 0.23
N ILE A 10 7.27 -15.98 1.43
CA ILE A 10 6.19 -15.06 1.81
C ILE A 10 6.17 -13.83 0.90
N VAL A 11 7.34 -13.21 0.65
CA VAL A 11 7.42 -12.02 -0.21
C VAL A 11 6.95 -12.35 -1.62
N LYS A 12 7.43 -13.46 -2.21
CA LYS A 12 7.04 -13.87 -3.55
C LYS A 12 5.54 -14.09 -3.66
N GLY A 13 4.96 -14.92 -2.79
CA GLY A 13 3.52 -15.15 -2.80
C GLY A 13 2.70 -13.89 -2.50
N GLY A 14 3.21 -12.98 -1.68
CA GLY A 14 2.60 -11.68 -1.42
C GLY A 14 2.56 -10.79 -2.67
N LEU A 15 3.65 -10.77 -3.45
CA LEU A 15 3.70 -10.05 -4.72
C LEU A 15 2.73 -10.64 -5.75
N ASP A 16 2.68 -11.97 -5.85
CA ASP A 16 1.72 -12.65 -6.73
C ASP A 16 0.28 -12.23 -6.37
N VAL A 17 -0.07 -12.22 -5.08
CA VAL A 17 -1.39 -11.78 -4.61
C VAL A 17 -1.66 -10.30 -4.90
N ILE A 18 -0.68 -9.41 -4.73
CA ILE A 18 -0.83 -7.97 -5.03
C ILE A 18 -1.09 -7.74 -6.52
N ASN A 19 -0.41 -8.51 -7.38
CA ASN A 19 -0.51 -8.37 -8.82
C ASN A 19 -1.74 -9.06 -9.41
N GLU A 20 -2.24 -10.14 -8.82
CA GLU A 20 -3.39 -10.89 -9.35
C GLU A 20 -4.74 -10.50 -8.75
N ARG A 21 -4.77 -10.02 -7.49
CA ARG A 21 -6.03 -9.77 -6.78
C ARG A 21 -6.31 -8.29 -6.64
N GLU A 22 -7.50 -7.90 -7.08
CA GLU A 22 -8.00 -6.56 -6.87
C GLU A 22 -8.48 -6.39 -5.42
N ARG A 23 -7.67 -5.67 -4.63
CA ARG A 23 -8.06 -5.15 -3.32
C ARG A 23 -8.19 -3.65 -3.45
N LEU A 24 -9.41 -3.13 -3.28
CA LEU A 24 -9.73 -1.73 -3.53
C LEU A 24 -8.72 -0.77 -2.89
N GLY A 25 -8.47 -0.90 -1.59
CA GLY A 25 -7.52 -0.06 -0.85
C GLY A 25 -6.09 -0.10 -1.39
N LEU A 26 -5.59 -1.28 -1.77
CA LEU A 26 -4.26 -1.39 -2.39
C LEU A 26 -4.25 -0.82 -3.80
N ARG A 27 -5.32 -1.03 -4.59
CA ARG A 27 -5.41 -0.51 -5.95
C ARG A 27 -5.30 1.00 -5.99
N VAL A 28 -6.09 1.71 -5.17
CA VAL A 28 -6.05 3.19 -5.14
C VAL A 28 -4.71 3.69 -4.60
N LEU A 29 -4.11 3.00 -3.62
CA LEU A 29 -2.80 3.36 -3.08
C LEU A 29 -1.67 3.19 -4.12
N ILE A 30 -1.69 2.09 -4.88
CA ILE A 30 -0.75 1.80 -5.97
C ILE A 30 -0.88 2.86 -7.06
N LYS A 31 -2.12 3.20 -7.43
CA LYS A 31 -2.39 4.25 -8.43
C LYS A 31 -1.88 5.62 -7.98
N ASN A 32 -2.14 6.01 -6.73
CA ASN A 32 -1.64 7.27 -6.16
C ASN A 32 -0.10 7.28 -6.08
N ALA A 33 0.53 6.12 -5.91
CA ALA A 33 1.97 5.96 -5.98
C ALA A 33 2.55 6.09 -7.40
N GLY A 34 1.71 6.27 -8.43
CA GLY A 34 2.14 6.36 -9.83
C GLY A 34 2.58 5.02 -10.41
N LEU A 35 2.17 3.91 -9.78
CA LEU A 35 2.55 2.56 -10.17
C LEU A 35 1.43 1.88 -10.97
N THR A 36 1.83 0.91 -11.78
CA THR A 36 0.90 0.08 -12.55
C THR A 36 0.66 -1.23 -11.81
N LEU A 37 -0.62 -1.56 -11.57
CA LEU A 37 -1.02 -2.86 -11.04
C LEU A 37 -0.48 -3.98 -11.96
N GLU A 38 -0.36 -5.21 -11.46
CA GLU A 38 0.20 -6.36 -12.19
C GLU A 38 1.72 -6.30 -12.45
N THR A 39 2.37 -5.16 -12.21
CA THR A 39 3.82 -4.99 -12.39
C THR A 39 4.60 -4.75 -11.09
N ILE A 40 3.94 -4.87 -9.94
CA ILE A 40 4.49 -4.53 -8.63
C ILE A 40 5.60 -5.51 -8.24
N ASN A 41 6.76 -4.98 -7.86
CA ASN A 41 7.89 -5.76 -7.35
C ASN A 41 8.27 -5.36 -5.90
N GLU A 42 9.29 -6.01 -5.33
CA GLU A 42 9.75 -5.78 -3.96
C GLU A 42 10.20 -4.33 -3.73
N THR A 43 10.79 -3.69 -4.75
CA THR A 43 11.27 -2.30 -4.69
C THR A 43 10.08 -1.36 -4.58
N ASP A 44 9.03 -1.59 -5.38
CA ASP A 44 7.80 -0.80 -5.31
C ASP A 44 7.14 -0.89 -3.94
N VAL A 45 7.08 -2.10 -3.38
CA VAL A 45 6.57 -2.30 -2.03
C VAL A 45 7.42 -1.54 -1.00
N GLY A 46 8.74 -1.67 -1.07
CA GLY A 46 9.65 -1.09 -0.08
C GLY A 46 9.76 0.43 -0.12
N PHE A 47 9.71 1.03 -1.31
CA PHE A 47 10.01 2.45 -1.52
C PHE A 47 8.82 3.31 -1.94
N ASN A 48 7.74 2.71 -2.44
CA ASN A 48 6.57 3.47 -2.87
C ASN A 48 5.35 3.18 -1.98
N ILE A 49 5.03 1.90 -1.73
CA ILE A 49 3.80 1.52 -1.01
C ILE A 49 3.99 1.62 0.51
N ALA A 50 5.06 1.03 1.05
CA ALA A 50 5.30 1.01 2.50
C ALA A 50 5.48 2.41 3.12
N PRO A 51 6.17 3.39 2.49
CA PRO A 51 6.28 4.74 3.05
C PRO A 51 4.94 5.43 3.27
N ARG A 52 3.99 5.25 2.33
CA ARG A 52 2.62 5.77 2.41
C ARG A 52 1.83 5.18 3.57
N LEU A 53 1.79 3.86 3.68
CA LEU A 53 1.13 3.20 4.84
C LEU A 53 1.78 3.62 6.16
N ASN A 54 3.11 3.73 6.17
CA ASN A 54 3.83 4.19 7.35
C ASN A 54 3.52 5.67 7.67
N ALA A 55 3.16 6.51 6.69
CA ALA A 55 2.91 7.96 6.84
C ALA A 55 1.88 8.25 7.91
N VAL A 56 0.85 7.43 7.89
CA VAL A 56 -0.28 7.46 8.79
C VAL A 56 0.12 7.20 10.26
N GLY A 57 1.06 6.28 10.48
CA GLY A 57 1.46 5.83 11.83
C GLY A 57 2.36 6.80 12.61
N ARG A 58 2.84 7.91 12.03
CA ARG A 58 3.64 8.92 12.74
C ARG A 58 2.88 10.21 13.06
N LEU A 59 1.70 10.43 12.46
CA LEU A 59 0.88 11.63 12.60
C LEU A 59 -0.55 11.23 12.97
N ALA A 60 -0.78 10.93 14.26
CA ALA A 60 -2.07 10.88 14.96
C ALA A 60 -3.23 9.99 14.44
N ASN A 61 -3.13 9.30 13.30
CA ASN A 61 -4.32 8.69 12.67
C ASN A 61 -4.08 7.30 12.04
N ALA A 62 -3.35 6.40 12.71
CA ALA A 62 -3.07 5.02 12.23
C ALA A 62 -4.29 4.26 11.65
N ASN A 63 -5.50 4.64 12.05
CA ASN A 63 -6.77 4.12 11.53
C ASN A 63 -6.94 4.32 10.02
N LEU A 64 -6.43 5.40 9.41
CA LEU A 64 -6.65 5.67 7.97
C LEU A 64 -6.08 4.55 7.08
N ALA A 65 -4.91 4.00 7.42
CA ALA A 65 -4.33 2.89 6.66
C ALA A 65 -5.20 1.62 6.77
N VAL A 66 -5.79 1.38 7.95
CA VAL A 66 -6.67 0.24 8.19
C VAL A 66 -8.01 0.43 7.47
N GLU A 67 -8.61 1.61 7.60
CA GLU A 67 -9.86 2.00 6.92
C GLU A 67 -9.70 1.88 5.40
N LEU A 68 -8.59 2.35 4.84
CA LEU A 68 -8.30 2.17 3.42
C LEU A 68 -8.27 0.69 3.01
N LEU A 69 -7.54 -0.13 3.75
CA LEU A 69 -7.36 -1.55 3.41
C LEU A 69 -8.63 -2.39 3.59
N LEU A 70 -9.60 -1.90 4.36
CA LEU A 70 -10.89 -2.54 4.61
C LEU A 70 -12.05 -1.91 3.83
N SER A 71 -11.82 -0.79 3.14
CA SER A 71 -12.86 -0.09 2.38
C SER A 71 -13.39 -0.93 1.21
N ASP A 72 -14.69 -0.85 1.01
CA ASP A 72 -15.46 -1.44 -0.09
C ASP A 72 -16.16 -0.36 -0.97
N ASP A 73 -15.90 0.92 -0.70
CA ASP A 73 -16.43 2.06 -1.45
C ASP A 73 -15.31 2.82 -2.17
N ASP A 74 -15.40 2.90 -3.50
CA ASP A 74 -14.35 3.52 -4.33
C ASP A 74 -14.08 4.99 -3.99
N LEU A 75 -15.12 5.75 -3.65
CA LEU A 75 -15.00 7.18 -3.35
C LEU A 75 -14.30 7.39 -2.01
N GLU A 76 -14.70 6.64 -0.99
CA GLU A 76 -14.08 6.71 0.32
C GLU A 76 -12.64 6.19 0.30
N ALA A 77 -12.39 5.08 -0.40
CA ALA A 77 -11.04 4.56 -0.58
C ALA A 77 -10.12 5.60 -1.27
N GLN A 78 -10.58 6.25 -2.33
CA GLN A 78 -9.81 7.30 -3.00
C GLN A 78 -9.57 8.50 -2.09
N LYS A 79 -10.60 8.95 -1.36
CA LYS A 79 -10.49 10.07 -0.40
C LYS A 79 -9.46 9.77 0.70
N ILE A 80 -9.47 8.56 1.27
CA ILE A 80 -8.49 8.16 2.27
C ILE A 80 -7.09 8.05 1.63
N ALA A 81 -6.96 7.48 0.44
CA ALA A 81 -5.69 7.38 -0.26
C ALA A 81 -5.06 8.75 -0.55
N ASP A 82 -5.86 9.76 -0.89
CA ASP A 82 -5.40 11.14 -1.10
C ASP A 82 -4.90 11.77 0.21
N GLN A 83 -5.60 11.53 1.32
CA GLN A 83 -5.14 11.96 2.64
C GLN A 83 -3.80 11.31 3.03
N ILE A 84 -3.64 10.01 2.73
CA ILE A 84 -2.40 9.29 2.96
C ILE A 84 -1.26 9.86 2.10
N GLU A 85 -1.54 10.23 0.85
CA GLU A 85 -0.58 10.89 -0.04
C GLU A 85 -0.11 12.24 0.52
N ASP A 86 -1.04 13.07 0.98
CA ASP A 86 -0.74 14.35 1.63
C ASP A 86 0.11 14.19 2.88
N LEU A 87 -0.18 13.17 3.70
CA LEU A 87 0.62 12.85 4.88
C LEU A 87 2.00 12.36 4.50
N ASN A 88 2.12 11.55 3.45
CA ASN A 88 3.39 11.05 2.94
C ASN A 88 4.29 12.19 2.44
N ASN A 89 3.72 13.17 1.74
CA ASN A 89 4.44 14.34 1.21
C ASN A 89 4.91 15.33 2.28
N LYS A 90 4.36 15.26 3.50
CA LYS A 90 4.74 16.11 4.63
C LYS A 90 5.84 15.51 5.53
N ARG A 91 6.27 14.27 5.25
CA ARG A 91 7.33 13.59 6.03
C ARG A 91 8.71 13.98 5.57
#